data_AF-A0A971G378-F1
#
_entry.id   AF-A0A971G378-F1
#
_cell.length_a   1.000
_cell.length_b   1.000
_cell.length_c   1.000
_cell.angle_alpha   90.00
_cell.angle_beta   90.00
_cell.angle_gamma   90.00
#
_symmetry.space_group_name_H-M   'P 1'
#
loop_
_entity.id
_entity.type
_entity.pdbx_description
1 polymer ?
#
loop_
_entity_poly.entity_id
_entity_poly.type
_entity_poly.pdbx_seq_one_letter_code
_entity_poly.pdbx_strand_id
1 'polypeptide(L)' 'MSPKELMYLEDALGHEKFLKTQCEQAAQALMDPELKSFVQQLANTHNQLFQQLYRAI' A
#
# COMPACT_ATOMS: atom_id res chain seq x y z
N MET A 1 -17.14 7.31 14.22
CA MET A 1 -17.21 6.79 12.84
C MET A 1 -18.51 6.03 12.66
N SER A 2 -19.26 6.26 11.59
CA SER A 2 -20.44 5.47 11.25
C SER A 2 -20.03 4.08 10.71
N PRO A 3 -20.91 3.07 10.77
CA PRO A 3 -20.60 1.74 10.24
C PRO A 3 -20.20 1.74 8.75
N LYS A 4 -20.76 2.66 7.95
CA LYS A 4 -20.41 2.80 6.53
C LYS A 4 -19.01 3.39 6.34
N GLU A 5 -18.65 4.42 7.10
CA GLU A 5 -17.30 5.01 7.07
C GLU A 5 -16.24 4.00 7.50
N LEU A 6 -16.55 3.16 8.49
CA LEU A 6 -15.66 2.08 8.91
C LEU A 6 -15.45 1.05 7.79
N MET A 7 -16.52 0.58 7.13
CA MET A 7 -16.40 -0.32 5.98
C MET A 7 -15.54 0.26 4.86
N TYR A 8 -15.68 1.55 4.54
CA TYR A 8 -14.85 2.19 3.51
C TYR A 8 -13.38 2.26 3.90
N LEU A 9 -13.07 2.50 5.17
CA LEU A 9 -11.70 2.49 5.67
C LEU A 9 -11.10 1.09 5.70
N GLU A 10 -11.87 0.07 6.11
CA GLU A 10 -11.43 -1.32 6.06
C GLU A 10 -11.13 -1.79 4.63
N ASP A 11 -11.99 -1.42 3.68
CA ASP A 11 -11.79 -1.70 2.26
C ASP A 11 -10.50 -1.02 1.76
N ALA A 12 -10.36 0.30 2.01
CA ALA A 12 -9.16 1.04 1.63
C ALA A 12 -7.86 0.45 2.23
N LEU A 13 -7.89 0.01 3.49
CA LEU A 13 -6.76 -0.71 4.10
C LEU A 13 -6.44 -2.02 3.37
N GLY A 14 -7.46 -2.78 2.98
CA GLY A 14 -7.30 -3.99 2.17
C GLY A 14 -6.60 -3.71 0.84
N HIS A 15 -7.03 -2.65 0.15
CA HIS A 15 -6.44 -2.18 -1.10
C HIS A 15 -4.97 -1.78 -0.93
N GLU A 16 -4.64 -0.95 0.05
CA GLU A 16 -3.25 -0.52 0.30
C GLU A 16 -2.34 -1.70 0.64
N LYS A 17 -2.82 -2.66 1.43
CA LYS A 17 -2.07 -3.89 1.74
C LYS A 17 -1.80 -4.73 0.49
N PHE A 18 -2.80 -4.88 -0.37
CA PHE A 18 -2.65 -5.59 -1.64
C PHE A 18 -1.62 -4.88 -2.54
N LEU A 19 -1.76 -3.58 -2.75
CA LEU A 19 -0.87 -2.79 -3.62
C LEU A 19 0.58 -2.80 -3.13
N LYS A 20 0.81 -2.62 -1.82
CA LYS A 20 2.14 -2.77 -1.21
C LYS A 20 2.75 -4.14 -1.52
N THR A 21 1.97 -5.22 -1.34
CA THR A 21 2.43 -6.59 -1.60
C THR A 21 2.83 -6.79 -3.07
N GLN A 22 2.01 -6.29 -3.99
CA GLN A 22 2.31 -6.34 -5.43
C GLN A 22 3.60 -5.58 -5.78
N CYS A 23 3.82 -4.41 -5.18
CA CYS A 23 5.05 -3.65 -5.37
C CYS A 23 6.27 -4.41 -4.82
N GLU A 24 6.17 -5.01 -3.64
CA GLU A 24 7.25 -5.80 -3.05
C GLU A 24 7.62 -7.00 -3.92
N GLN A 25 6.63 -7.71 -4.46
CA GLN A 25 6.84 -8.82 -5.39
C GLN A 25 7.47 -8.35 -6.70
N ALA A 26 6.97 -7.26 -7.28
CA ALA A 26 7.52 -6.69 -8.51
C ALA A 26 8.98 -6.24 -8.32
N ALA A 27 9.30 -5.58 -7.21
CA ALA A 27 10.68 -5.18 -6.90
C ALA A 27 11.65 -6.38 -6.75
N GLN A 28 11.15 -7.55 -6.36
CA GLN A 28 11.95 -8.78 -6.31
C GLN A 28 12.19 -9.37 -7.72
N ALA A 29 11.22 -9.23 -8.63
CA ALA A 29 11.29 -9.73 -9.99
C ALA A 29 12.04 -8.81 -10.97
N LEU A 30 12.13 -7.51 -10.66
CA LEU A 30 12.81 -6.51 -11.50
C LEU A 30 14.34 -6.63 -11.43
N MET A 31 14.96 -6.65 -12.60
CA MET A 31 16.43 -6.62 -12.76
C MET A 31 16.97 -5.20 -12.97
N ASP A 32 16.16 -4.33 -13.57
CA ASP A 32 16.53 -2.94 -13.78
C ASP A 32 16.58 -2.19 -12.42
N PRO A 33 17.73 -1.59 -12.07
CA PRO A 33 17.92 -0.98 -10.76
C PRO A 33 17.07 0.27 -10.55
N GLU A 34 16.81 1.06 -11.59
CA GLU A 34 15.99 2.26 -11.49
C GLU A 34 14.51 1.90 -11.28
N LEU A 35 13.99 0.96 -12.07
CA LEU A 35 12.64 0.43 -11.91
C LEU A 35 12.45 -0.24 -10.55
N LYS A 36 13.43 -1.02 -10.09
CA LYS A 36 13.37 -1.64 -8.76
C LYS A 36 13.32 -0.60 -7.64
N SER A 37 14.15 0.43 -7.71
CA SER A 37 14.16 1.54 -6.76
C SER A 37 12.82 2.28 -6.76
N PHE A 38 12.28 2.58 -7.94
CA PHE A 38 10.98 3.23 -8.09
C PHE A 38 9.85 2.41 -7.46
N VAL A 39 9.77 1.11 -7.74
CA VAL A 39 8.72 0.25 -7.18
C VAL A 39 8.89 0.07 -5.67
N GLN A 40 10.13 0.05 -5.14
CA GLN A 40 10.37 0.08 -3.69
C GLN A 40 9.89 1.38 -3.04
N GLN A 41 10.13 2.53 -3.68
CA GLN A 41 9.57 3.80 -3.22
C GLN A 41 8.04 3.77 -3.23
N LEU A 42 7.43 3.20 -4.27
CA LEU A 42 5.98 3.05 -4.36
C LEU A 42 5.42 2.16 -3.23
N ALA A 43 6.08 1.05 -2.92
CA ALA A 43 5.72 0.20 -1.78
C ALA A 43 5.78 0.97 -0.44
N ASN A 44 6.77 1.84 -0.26
CA ASN A 44 6.89 2.68 0.92
C ASN A 44 5.75 3.72 0.99
N THR A 45 5.36 4.32 -0.13
CA THR A 45 4.21 5.24 -0.20
C THR A 45 2.92 4.53 0.20
N HIS A 46 2.64 3.34 -0.34
CA HIS A 46 1.48 2.54 0.06
C HIS A 46 1.49 2.18 1.54
N ASN A 47 2.67 1.87 2.11
CA ASN A 47 2.80 1.63 3.55
C ASN A 47 2.49 2.88 4.39
N GLN A 48 2.90 4.07 3.94
CA GLN A 48 2.56 5.33 4.60
C GLN A 48 1.06 5.63 4.54
N LEU A 49 0.44 5.42 3.38
CA LEU A 49 -1.01 5.58 3.19
C LEU A 49 -1.79 4.61 4.07
N PHE A 50 -1.39 3.33 4.10
CA PHE A 50 -1.98 2.35 5.01
C PHE A 50 -1.93 2.82 6.47
N GLN A 51 -0.77 3.32 6.94
CA GLN A 51 -0.64 3.83 8.31
C GLN A 51 -1.54 5.06 8.57
N GLN A 52 -1.71 5.95 7.59
CA GLN A 52 -2.60 7.10 7.71
C GLN A 52 -4.06 6.66 7.81
N LEU A 53 -4.49 5.73 6.96
CA LEU A 53 -5.84 5.15 7.00
C LEU A 53 -6.08 4.40 8.31
N TYR A 54 -5.08 3.63 8.79
CA TYR A 54 -5.20 2.85 10.02
C TYR A 54 -5.33 3.74 11.26
N ARG A 55 -4.69 4.91 11.27
CA ARG A 55 -4.84 5.92 12.34
C ARG A 55 -6.19 6.64 12.31
N ALA A 56 -6.89 6.61 11.17
CA ALA A 56 -8.18 7.27 11.01
C ALA A 56 -9.33 6.43 11.58
N ILE A 57 -9.12 5.13 11.77
CA ILE A 57 -10.03 4.15 12.39
C ILE A 57 -9.98 4.28 13.91
#